data_AF-A0A379E7R5-F1
#
_entry.id   AF-A0A379E7R5-F1
#
_cell.length_a   1.000
_cell.length_b   1.000
_cell.length_c   1.000
_cell.angle_alpha   90.00
_cell.angle_beta   90.00
_cell.angle_gamma   90.00
#
_symmetry.space_group_name_H-M   'P 1'
#
loop_
_entity.id
_entity.type
_entity.pdbx_description
1 polymer ?
#
loop_
_entity_poly.entity_id
_entity_poly.type
_entity_poly.pdbx_seq_one_letter_code
_entity_poly.pdbx_strand_id
1 'polypeptide(L)'
;MATIKEIAIQLKTNEQPIVLIFAFNSTGKTKLSVEYKNITKDGNKHTGVYYNAYSEDLFRWNNDEDNNNENMRLEILKSSLNPYFSSIVENPGLLEEKLAPYLPKYTYEFDNNPDPEVGIDAIRFSRDNEKNIKISRGEERIFIWCFFLALFETDAWTGEQNSHFFIDDPVSSMDEHNIFITADSIIKLINDKISPKSEKRIIITTHHIGLFSILSDRLMNSSYKNSTKRKILSLRNNELELRNHDKDVFLYHLYLMHILQESTKNNDIEGYHIIILRQLLEIISSFLGVGGIKKALEEIGYRDNIEQISHQINSLSHKDARPQLIILNHNDIELLKEVFNKIQEKYNFIIH
;
A
#
# COMPACT_ATOMS: atom_id res chain seq x y z
N MET A 1 -17.86 6.89 17.74
CA MET A 1 -16.55 6.81 18.42
C MET A 1 -16.03 5.39 18.28
N ALA A 2 -14.96 5.17 17.53
CA ALA A 2 -14.32 3.86 17.45
C ALA A 2 -12.81 4.00 17.68
N THR A 3 -12.31 3.33 18.70
CA THR A 3 -10.91 3.05 18.94
C THR A 3 -10.37 2.09 17.88
N ILE A 4 -9.05 2.06 17.67
CA ILE A 4 -8.40 1.06 16.78
C ILE A 4 -8.82 -0.37 17.18
N LYS A 5 -8.97 -0.63 18.48
CA LYS A 5 -9.43 -1.92 19.00
C LYS A 5 -10.85 -2.25 18.59
N GLU A 6 -11.77 -1.30 18.64
CA GLU A 6 -13.15 -1.50 18.18
C GLU A 6 -13.20 -1.77 16.67
N ILE A 7 -12.39 -1.07 15.88
CA ILE A 7 -12.24 -1.33 14.44
C ILE A 7 -11.67 -2.73 14.19
N ALA A 8 -10.64 -3.14 14.93
CA ALA A 8 -10.06 -4.48 14.81
C ALA A 8 -11.10 -5.57 15.16
N ILE A 9 -11.89 -5.36 16.23
CA ILE A 9 -12.99 -6.26 16.60
C ILE A 9 -14.04 -6.31 15.48
N GLN A 10 -14.43 -5.16 14.92
CA GLN A 10 -15.37 -5.09 13.80
C GLN A 10 -14.87 -5.86 12.57
N LEU A 11 -13.56 -5.85 12.30
CA LEU A 11 -12.95 -6.66 11.23
C LEU A 11 -12.96 -8.16 11.57
N LYS A 12 -12.74 -8.52 12.83
CA LYS A 12 -12.77 -9.91 13.31
C LYS A 12 -14.18 -10.50 13.29
N THR A 13 -15.21 -9.69 13.52
CA THR A 13 -16.62 -10.13 13.48
C THR A 13 -17.24 -10.03 12.09
N ASN A 14 -16.51 -9.52 11.09
CA ASN A 14 -17.03 -9.42 9.73
C ASN A 14 -17.40 -10.79 9.16
N GLU A 15 -18.41 -10.91 8.31
CA GLU A 15 -18.81 -12.20 7.75
C GLU A 15 -18.03 -12.55 6.48
N GLN A 16 -17.64 -11.53 5.72
CA GLN A 16 -16.94 -11.72 4.46
C GLN A 16 -15.47 -12.11 4.70
N PRO A 17 -14.98 -13.15 4.01
CA PRO A 17 -13.59 -13.61 4.16
C PRO A 17 -12.59 -12.62 3.58
N ILE A 18 -12.98 -11.76 2.63
CA ILE A 18 -12.09 -10.78 2.00
C ILE A 18 -12.51 -9.37 2.43
N VAL A 19 -11.56 -8.62 3.03
CA VAL A 19 -11.77 -7.22 3.40
C VAL A 19 -10.67 -6.37 2.80
N LEU A 20 -11.05 -5.46 1.90
CA LEU A 20 -10.16 -4.51 1.29
C LEU A 20 -10.41 -3.12 1.89
N ILE A 21 -9.38 -2.50 2.45
CA ILE A 21 -9.47 -1.23 3.16
C ILE A 21 -8.53 -0.20 2.53
N PHE A 22 -9.12 0.89 2.05
CA PHE A 22 -8.36 2.07 1.68
C PHE A 22 -8.17 2.93 2.93
N ALA A 23 -6.95 3.40 3.19
CA ALA A 23 -6.72 4.35 4.26
C ALA A 23 -5.58 5.31 3.93
N PHE A 24 -5.83 6.61 4.11
CA PHE A 24 -4.83 7.66 3.90
C PHE A 24 -3.58 7.44 4.76
N ASN A 25 -2.49 8.09 4.38
CA ASN A 25 -1.30 8.12 5.24
C ASN A 25 -1.64 8.71 6.61
N SER A 26 -0.96 8.23 7.64
CA SER A 26 -1.17 8.64 9.04
C SER A 26 -2.52 8.26 9.68
N THR A 27 -3.38 7.48 9.01
CA THR A 27 -4.64 6.94 9.59
C THR A 27 -4.44 5.76 10.55
N GLY A 28 -3.22 5.23 10.65
CA GLY A 28 -2.90 4.16 11.60
C GLY A 28 -3.10 2.73 11.08
N LYS A 29 -3.02 2.47 9.76
CA LYS A 29 -3.10 1.11 9.17
C LYS A 29 -2.21 0.09 9.87
N THR A 30 -0.94 0.43 10.09
CA THR A 30 0.00 -0.46 10.77
C THR A 30 -0.37 -0.71 12.23
N LYS A 31 -0.91 0.29 12.93
CA LYS A 31 -1.45 0.11 14.29
C LYS A 31 -2.68 -0.81 14.25
N LEU A 32 -3.53 -0.70 13.23
CA LEU A 32 -4.66 -1.60 13.03
C LEU A 32 -4.21 -3.05 12.76
N SER A 33 -3.16 -3.26 11.95
CA SER A 33 -2.55 -4.57 11.72
C SER A 33 -2.05 -5.19 13.03
N VAL A 34 -1.33 -4.41 13.85
CA VAL A 34 -0.83 -4.85 15.16
C VAL A 34 -1.95 -5.15 16.14
N GLU A 35 -2.99 -4.30 16.20
CA GLU A 35 -4.12 -4.54 17.10
C GLU A 35 -4.92 -5.77 16.67
N TYR A 36 -5.15 -5.95 15.36
CA TYR A 36 -5.74 -7.16 14.81
C TYR A 36 -4.92 -8.40 15.18
N LYS A 37 -3.59 -8.28 15.13
CA LYS A 37 -2.66 -9.32 15.60
C LYS A 37 -2.85 -9.67 17.07
N ASN A 38 -3.07 -8.68 17.92
CA ASN A 38 -3.24 -8.91 19.35
C ASN A 38 -4.58 -9.55 19.69
N ILE A 39 -5.69 -9.09 19.10
CA ILE A 39 -7.04 -9.61 19.41
C ILE A 39 -7.33 -11.01 18.83
N THR A 40 -6.50 -11.47 17.91
CA THR A 40 -6.62 -12.80 17.27
C THR A 40 -5.71 -13.85 17.90
N LYS A 41 -4.81 -13.47 18.83
CA LYS A 41 -3.98 -14.44 19.55
C LYS A 41 -4.82 -15.47 20.28
N ASP A 42 -4.36 -16.71 20.25
CA ASP A 42 -4.83 -17.77 21.13
C ASP A 42 -3.76 -18.01 22.21
N GLY A 43 -4.03 -17.52 23.41
CA GLY A 43 -3.03 -17.36 24.47
C GLY A 43 -1.86 -16.48 24.00
N ASN A 44 -0.64 -17.05 23.97
CA ASN A 44 0.57 -16.37 23.50
C ASN A 44 0.91 -16.67 22.03
N LYS A 45 0.12 -17.49 21.32
CA LYS A 45 0.41 -17.90 19.94
C LYS A 45 -0.30 -17.01 18.92
N HIS A 46 0.41 -16.69 17.85
CA HIS A 46 -0.17 -16.03 16.69
C HIS A 46 -0.94 -17.05 15.84
N THR A 47 -2.13 -16.68 15.41
CA THR A 47 -3.07 -17.56 14.68
C THR A 47 -3.12 -17.28 13.19
N GLY A 48 -2.65 -16.10 12.76
CA GLY A 48 -2.62 -15.69 11.36
C GLY A 48 -1.28 -15.13 10.94
N VAL A 49 -1.20 -14.81 9.67
CA VAL A 49 0.00 -14.40 8.93
C VAL A 49 -0.08 -12.92 8.59
N TYR A 50 1.05 -12.21 8.67
CA TYR A 50 1.10 -10.75 8.54
C TYR A 50 2.21 -10.31 7.59
N TYR A 51 1.90 -9.32 6.76
CA TYR A 51 2.87 -8.47 6.09
C TYR A 51 2.55 -7.03 6.46
N ASN A 52 3.50 -6.30 7.03
CA ASN A 52 3.37 -4.89 7.39
C ASN A 52 4.76 -4.26 7.55
N ALA A 53 4.83 -2.97 7.91
CA ALA A 53 6.10 -2.27 8.10
C ALA A 53 7.09 -2.98 9.06
N TYR A 54 6.60 -3.62 10.14
CA TYR A 54 7.48 -4.38 11.05
C TYR A 54 8.07 -5.63 10.40
N SER A 55 7.38 -6.19 9.41
CA SER A 55 7.84 -7.34 8.64
C SER A 55 8.93 -6.91 7.65
N GLU A 56 8.79 -5.72 7.07
CA GLU A 56 9.84 -5.08 6.24
C GLU A 56 11.07 -4.72 7.07
N ASP A 57 10.88 -4.19 8.29
CA ASP A 57 11.97 -3.80 9.21
C ASP A 57 12.83 -4.98 9.68
N LEU A 58 12.40 -6.24 9.45
CA LEU A 58 13.25 -7.41 9.64
C LEU A 58 14.44 -7.42 8.70
N PHE A 59 14.34 -6.74 7.55
CA PHE A 59 15.39 -6.64 6.55
C PHE A 59 16.08 -5.29 6.68
N ARG A 60 17.38 -5.30 7.02
CA ARG A 60 18.17 -4.09 7.22
C ARG A 60 19.37 -4.08 6.29
N TRP A 61 19.46 -3.01 5.50
CA TRP A 61 20.62 -2.84 4.66
C TRP A 61 21.87 -2.52 5.49
N ASN A 62 22.93 -3.32 5.32
CA ASN A 62 24.26 -3.04 5.84
C ASN A 62 25.15 -2.56 4.69
N ASN A 63 25.56 -1.29 4.76
CA ASN A 63 26.45 -0.67 3.77
C ASN A 63 27.91 -1.11 3.93
N ASP A 64 28.30 -1.64 5.09
CA ASP A 64 29.70 -2.01 5.38
C ASP A 64 30.69 -0.83 5.20
N GLU A 65 30.32 0.35 5.72
CA GLU A 65 31.07 1.61 5.52
C GLU A 65 32.51 1.54 6.09
N ASP A 66 32.69 0.84 7.21
CA ASP A 66 34.01 0.69 7.85
C ASP A 66 35.00 -0.14 7.00
N ASN A 67 34.50 -0.94 6.05
CA ASN A 67 35.32 -1.77 5.16
C ASN A 67 35.14 -1.36 3.69
N ASN A 68 34.95 -0.07 3.41
CA ASN A 68 34.83 0.49 2.06
C ASN A 68 33.72 -0.17 1.21
N ASN A 69 32.61 -0.57 1.84
CA ASN A 69 31.46 -1.18 1.18
C ASN A 69 31.75 -2.53 0.49
N GLU A 70 32.84 -3.22 0.84
CA GLU A 70 33.22 -4.49 0.21
C GLU A 70 32.21 -5.63 0.48
N ASN A 71 31.51 -5.58 1.62
CA ASN A 71 30.59 -6.61 2.09
C ASN A 71 29.14 -6.13 2.24
N MET A 72 28.67 -5.26 1.33
CA MET A 72 27.27 -4.82 1.32
C MET A 72 26.30 -5.99 1.22
N ARG A 73 25.27 -5.98 2.09
CA ARG A 73 24.26 -7.05 2.15
C ARG A 73 22.99 -6.56 2.83
N LEU A 74 21.89 -7.27 2.57
CA LEU A 74 20.62 -7.08 3.25
C LEU A 74 20.54 -8.09 4.40
N GLU A 75 20.78 -7.64 5.64
CA GLU A 75 20.76 -8.48 6.83
C GLU A 75 19.32 -8.77 7.27
N ILE A 76 19.09 -9.98 7.77
CA ILE A 76 17.80 -10.38 8.34
C ILE A 76 17.91 -10.46 9.85
N LEU A 77 17.12 -9.65 10.55
CA LEU A 77 17.05 -9.67 12.00
C LEU A 77 16.38 -10.94 12.50
N LYS A 78 16.90 -11.48 13.60
CA LYS A 78 16.29 -12.63 14.29
C LYS A 78 14.87 -12.30 14.75
N SER A 79 13.95 -13.19 14.44
CA SER A 79 12.51 -13.06 14.66
C SER A 79 11.87 -14.44 14.87
N SER A 80 10.57 -14.44 15.18
CA SER A 80 9.78 -15.68 15.24
C SER A 80 9.55 -16.32 13.86
N LEU A 81 9.99 -15.70 12.77
CA LEU A 81 9.82 -16.23 11.41
C LEU A 81 11.02 -17.06 10.94
N ASN A 82 12.17 -16.93 11.59
CA ASN A 82 13.40 -17.64 11.20
C ASN A 82 13.24 -19.16 11.04
N PRO A 83 12.48 -19.89 11.88
CA PRO A 83 12.27 -21.33 11.69
C PRO A 83 11.65 -21.69 10.34
N TYR A 84 10.96 -20.75 9.69
CA TYR A 84 10.35 -20.95 8.38
C TYR A 84 11.29 -20.57 7.22
N PHE A 85 12.41 -19.89 7.46
CA PHE A 85 13.34 -19.48 6.39
C PHE A 85 14.08 -20.66 5.76
N SER A 86 14.31 -21.74 6.51
CA SER A 86 14.85 -23.00 5.99
C SER A 86 14.08 -23.51 4.78
N SER A 87 12.74 -23.41 4.80
CA SER A 87 11.89 -23.84 3.69
C SER A 87 12.11 -23.04 2.39
N ILE A 88 12.56 -21.77 2.50
CA ILE A 88 12.95 -20.93 1.36
C ILE A 88 14.33 -21.35 0.84
N VAL A 89 15.27 -21.66 1.74
CA VAL A 89 16.61 -22.13 1.36
C VAL A 89 16.55 -23.49 0.66
N GLU A 90 15.68 -24.39 1.14
CA GLU A 90 15.46 -25.72 0.57
C GLU A 90 14.72 -25.67 -0.78
N ASN A 91 13.90 -24.64 -1.00
CA ASN A 91 13.09 -24.48 -2.21
C ASN A 91 13.27 -23.07 -2.82
N PRO A 92 14.48 -22.72 -3.32
CA PRO A 92 14.78 -21.37 -3.81
C PRO A 92 13.88 -20.97 -5.01
N GLY A 93 13.42 -21.95 -5.78
CA GLY A 93 12.49 -21.74 -6.90
C GLY A 93 11.16 -21.09 -6.51
N LEU A 94 10.72 -21.20 -5.24
CA LEU A 94 9.52 -20.50 -4.76
C LEU A 94 9.71 -18.98 -4.83
N LEU A 95 10.87 -18.50 -4.40
CA LEU A 95 11.18 -17.07 -4.41
C LEU A 95 11.44 -16.58 -5.84
N GLU A 96 12.15 -17.37 -6.66
CA GLU A 96 12.39 -17.04 -8.07
C GLU A 96 11.08 -16.90 -8.85
N GLU A 97 10.08 -17.76 -8.61
CA GLU A 97 8.76 -17.67 -9.24
C GLU A 97 8.06 -16.35 -8.90
N LYS A 98 8.18 -15.85 -7.65
CA LYS A 98 7.56 -14.58 -7.25
C LYS A 98 8.30 -13.37 -7.78
N LEU A 99 9.62 -13.46 -7.91
CA LEU A 99 10.46 -12.38 -8.44
C LEU A 99 10.34 -12.24 -9.96
N ALA A 100 10.18 -13.34 -10.70
CA ALA A 100 10.23 -13.35 -12.16
C ALA A 100 9.30 -12.32 -12.85
N PRO A 101 8.03 -12.12 -12.42
CA PRO A 101 7.15 -11.10 -13.00
C PRO A 101 7.67 -9.67 -12.90
N TYR A 102 8.49 -9.36 -11.90
CA TYR A 102 9.09 -8.04 -11.68
C TYR A 102 10.36 -7.81 -12.52
N LEU A 103 10.81 -8.81 -13.28
CA LEU A 103 11.97 -8.74 -14.17
C LEU A 103 13.22 -8.13 -13.48
N PRO A 104 13.65 -8.68 -12.33
CA PRO A 104 14.78 -8.12 -11.59
C PRO A 104 16.04 -8.11 -12.47
N LYS A 105 16.77 -7.00 -12.44
CA LYS A 105 18.07 -6.84 -13.11
C LYS A 105 19.23 -7.19 -12.17
N TYR A 106 18.98 -8.11 -11.24
CA TYR A 106 19.96 -8.58 -10.27
C TYR A 106 19.76 -10.06 -10.04
N THR A 107 20.81 -10.73 -9.58
CA THR A 107 20.75 -12.06 -8.96
C THR A 107 21.01 -11.92 -7.46
N TYR A 108 20.68 -12.95 -6.69
CA TYR A 108 20.88 -12.95 -5.25
C TYR A 108 21.43 -14.29 -4.75
N GLU A 109 22.13 -14.24 -3.62
CA GLU A 109 22.64 -15.40 -2.88
C GLU A 109 22.33 -15.23 -1.39
N PHE A 110 22.01 -16.34 -0.71
CA PHE A 110 21.77 -16.36 0.74
C PHE A 110 23.05 -16.64 1.51
N ASP A 111 23.36 -15.79 2.49
CA ASP A 111 24.31 -16.10 3.55
C ASP A 111 23.55 -16.96 4.58
N ASN A 112 23.68 -18.29 4.46
CA ASN A 112 22.99 -19.24 5.34
C ASN A 112 23.64 -19.30 6.73
N ASN A 113 22.81 -19.32 7.78
CA ASN A 113 23.29 -19.52 9.13
C ASN A 113 23.57 -21.02 9.39
N PRO A 114 24.66 -21.38 10.07
CA PRO A 114 24.91 -22.76 10.48
C PRO A 114 23.84 -23.35 11.42
N ASP A 115 23.12 -22.51 12.16
CA ASP A 115 21.97 -22.86 12.98
C ASP A 115 20.69 -22.90 12.11
N PRO A 116 20.09 -24.09 11.88
CA PRO A 116 18.88 -24.22 11.07
C PRO A 116 17.66 -23.45 11.62
N GLU A 117 17.63 -23.17 12.93
CA GLU A 117 16.57 -22.36 13.55
C GLU A 117 16.67 -20.87 13.17
N VAL A 118 17.84 -20.43 12.70
CA VAL A 118 18.05 -19.08 12.16
C VAL A 118 17.85 -19.05 10.64
N GLY A 119 18.36 -20.05 9.93
CA GLY A 119 18.18 -20.25 8.49
C GLY A 119 19.02 -19.31 7.62
N ILE A 120 18.65 -18.03 7.54
CA ILE A 120 19.29 -17.03 6.67
C ILE A 120 19.74 -15.83 7.50
N ASP A 121 21.02 -15.47 7.40
CA ASP A 121 21.59 -14.27 8.06
C ASP A 121 21.47 -13.02 7.19
N ALA A 122 21.74 -13.15 5.90
CA ALA A 122 21.72 -12.03 4.98
C ALA A 122 21.50 -12.48 3.52
N ILE A 123 21.18 -11.50 2.67
CA ILE A 123 21.10 -11.66 1.22
C ILE A 123 22.13 -10.76 0.56
N ARG A 124 22.87 -11.32 -0.39
CA ARG A 124 23.81 -10.58 -1.26
C ARG A 124 23.21 -10.45 -2.64
N PHE A 125 23.47 -9.32 -3.29
CA PHE A 125 22.98 -9.04 -4.64
C PHE A 125 24.15 -8.87 -5.60
N SER A 126 23.97 -9.33 -6.83
CA SER A 126 24.93 -9.18 -7.92
C SER A 126 24.21 -8.72 -9.19
N ARG A 127 24.92 -8.03 -10.09
CA ARG A 127 24.40 -7.63 -11.41
C ARG A 127 25.51 -7.80 -12.43
N ASP A 128 25.22 -8.53 -13.50
CA ASP A 128 26.20 -8.90 -14.53
C ASP A 128 27.44 -9.55 -13.90
N ASN A 129 28.60 -8.88 -13.98
CA ASN A 129 29.86 -9.35 -13.39
C ASN A 129 30.20 -8.67 -12.05
N GLU A 130 29.36 -7.75 -11.57
CA GLU A 130 29.57 -7.01 -10.32
C GLU A 130 28.88 -7.73 -9.16
N LYS A 131 29.65 -8.05 -8.12
CA LYS A 131 29.16 -8.70 -6.90
C LYS A 131 29.02 -7.70 -5.76
N ASN A 132 28.19 -8.04 -4.77
CA ASN A 132 27.93 -7.25 -3.56
C ASN A 132 27.42 -5.83 -3.87
N ILE A 133 26.43 -5.72 -4.76
CA ILE A 133 25.86 -4.43 -5.16
C ILE A 133 24.76 -3.93 -4.20
N LYS A 134 24.58 -2.61 -4.12
CA LYS A 134 23.36 -2.00 -3.57
C LYS A 134 22.25 -1.98 -4.61
N ILE A 135 21.13 -2.64 -4.30
CA ILE A 135 19.89 -2.50 -5.07
C ILE A 135 19.09 -1.27 -4.61
N SER A 136 18.24 -0.73 -5.48
CA SER A 136 17.39 0.42 -5.14
C SER A 136 16.39 0.10 -4.02
N ARG A 137 15.84 1.13 -3.37
CA ARG A 137 14.79 0.95 -2.34
C ARG A 137 13.53 0.27 -2.89
N GLY A 138 13.19 0.53 -4.16
CA GLY A 138 12.07 -0.15 -4.83
C GLY A 138 12.34 -1.64 -5.04
N GLU A 139 13.52 -1.99 -5.55
CA GLU A 139 13.96 -3.38 -5.71
C GLU A 139 14.03 -4.12 -4.36
N GLU A 140 14.50 -3.47 -3.30
CA GLU A 140 14.54 -4.00 -1.94
C GLU A 140 13.13 -4.35 -1.44
N ARG A 141 12.15 -3.46 -1.63
CA ARG A 141 10.75 -3.70 -1.25
C ARG A 141 10.10 -4.82 -2.06
N ILE A 142 10.35 -4.87 -3.37
CA ILE A 142 9.89 -5.97 -4.23
C ILE A 142 10.44 -7.30 -3.71
N PHE A 143 11.74 -7.34 -3.42
CA PHE A 143 12.39 -8.53 -2.92
C PHE A 143 11.77 -9.02 -1.63
N ILE A 144 11.59 -8.13 -0.65
CA ILE A 144 10.97 -8.44 0.63
C ILE A 144 9.53 -8.94 0.43
N TRP A 145 8.73 -8.26 -0.40
CA TRP A 145 7.37 -8.72 -0.71
C TRP A 145 7.36 -10.13 -1.32
N CYS A 146 8.23 -10.41 -2.29
CA CYS A 146 8.35 -11.72 -2.91
C CYS A 146 8.83 -12.79 -1.92
N PHE A 147 9.73 -12.43 -0.99
CA PHE A 147 10.17 -13.30 0.09
C PHE A 147 9.01 -13.71 0.99
N PHE A 148 8.15 -12.75 1.37
CA PHE A 148 6.95 -13.05 2.17
C PHE A 148 5.90 -13.84 1.40
N LEU A 149 5.70 -13.57 0.10
CA LEU A 149 4.83 -14.38 -0.75
C LEU A 149 5.30 -15.83 -0.82
N ALA A 150 6.60 -16.05 -1.00
CA ALA A 150 7.17 -17.39 -1.00
C ALA A 150 6.96 -18.08 0.35
N LEU A 151 7.15 -17.35 1.46
CA LEU A 151 6.84 -17.87 2.80
C LEU A 151 5.35 -18.22 2.96
N PHE A 152 4.41 -17.42 2.41
CA PHE A 152 2.98 -17.74 2.48
C PHE A 152 2.58 -19.02 1.75
N GLU A 153 3.43 -19.53 0.86
CA GLU A 153 3.20 -20.80 0.19
C GLU A 153 3.70 -21.99 1.01
N THR A 154 4.54 -21.76 2.03
CA THR A 154 5.08 -22.85 2.84
C THR A 154 4.03 -23.30 3.87
N ASP A 155 3.66 -24.59 3.78
CA ASP A 155 2.67 -25.19 4.67
C ASP A 155 3.14 -25.21 6.12
N ALA A 156 4.46 -25.19 6.36
CA ALA A 156 5.03 -25.06 7.69
C ALA A 156 4.59 -23.77 8.39
N TRP A 157 4.58 -22.64 7.68
CA TRP A 157 4.16 -21.38 8.27
C TRP A 157 2.64 -21.21 8.30
N THR A 158 1.98 -21.49 7.17
CA THR A 158 0.53 -21.26 7.04
C THR A 158 -0.34 -22.34 7.66
N GLY A 159 0.18 -23.55 7.88
CA GLY A 159 -0.50 -24.65 8.56
C GLY A 159 -0.64 -24.41 10.07
N GLU A 160 0.38 -23.83 10.70
CA GLU A 160 0.32 -23.42 12.12
C GLU A 160 -0.46 -22.12 12.31
N GLN A 161 -0.33 -21.17 11.37
CA GLN A 161 -0.96 -19.85 11.42
C GLN A 161 -2.02 -19.71 10.31
N ASN A 162 -3.13 -20.44 10.45
CA ASN A 162 -4.09 -20.60 9.35
C ASN A 162 -5.36 -19.75 9.44
N SER A 163 -5.56 -18.93 10.48
CA SER A 163 -6.84 -18.25 10.67
C SER A 163 -7.08 -17.09 9.71
N HIS A 164 -6.03 -16.34 9.36
CA HIS A 164 -6.16 -15.19 8.45
C HIS A 164 -4.82 -14.69 7.92
N PHE A 165 -4.88 -13.91 6.84
CA PHE A 165 -3.81 -13.04 6.36
C PHE A 165 -4.15 -11.58 6.64
N PHE A 166 -3.15 -10.79 7.05
CA PHE A 166 -3.25 -9.35 7.13
C PHE A 166 -2.09 -8.72 6.36
N ILE A 167 -2.39 -8.08 5.23
CA ILE A 167 -1.41 -7.44 4.35
C ILE A 167 -1.61 -5.92 4.46
N ASP A 168 -0.65 -5.25 5.08
CA ASP A 168 -0.61 -3.80 5.20
C ASP A 168 0.40 -3.21 4.21
N ASP A 169 -0.15 -2.56 3.19
CA ASP A 169 0.51 -1.62 2.30
C ASP A 169 1.69 -2.19 1.48
N PRO A 170 1.45 -3.24 0.67
CA PRO A 170 2.51 -4.02 0.03
C PRO A 170 3.23 -3.31 -1.13
N VAL A 171 2.92 -2.04 -1.40
CA VAL A 171 3.42 -1.28 -2.55
C VAL A 171 3.97 0.10 -2.21
N SER A 172 4.46 0.30 -0.99
CA SER A 172 4.97 1.61 -0.59
C SER A 172 6.07 2.09 -1.57
N SER A 173 5.85 3.25 -2.20
CA SER A 173 6.78 3.90 -3.15
C SER A 173 7.18 3.09 -4.41
N MET A 174 6.27 2.31 -4.99
CA MET A 174 6.48 1.58 -6.26
C MET A 174 5.99 2.37 -7.49
N ASP A 175 6.51 2.03 -8.68
CA ASP A 175 5.98 2.48 -9.96
C ASP A 175 4.67 1.74 -10.36
N GLU A 176 3.95 2.29 -11.34
CA GLU A 176 2.65 1.77 -11.80
C GLU A 176 2.70 0.32 -12.31
N HIS A 177 3.81 -0.08 -12.94
CA HIS A 177 3.99 -1.44 -13.44
C HIS A 177 4.04 -2.44 -12.29
N ASN A 178 4.86 -2.14 -11.28
CA ASN A 178 5.01 -2.98 -10.10
C ASN A 178 3.71 -3.07 -9.29
N ILE A 179 2.90 -2.01 -9.24
CA ILE A 179 1.58 -2.04 -8.60
C ILE A 179 0.65 -3.08 -9.26
N PHE A 180 0.65 -3.18 -10.60
CA PHE A 180 -0.16 -4.17 -11.31
C PHE A 180 0.28 -5.59 -11.00
N ILE A 181 1.59 -5.85 -10.98
CA ILE A 181 2.15 -7.17 -10.64
C ILE A 181 1.82 -7.53 -9.18
N THR A 182 1.99 -6.59 -8.26
CA THR A 182 1.63 -6.82 -6.85
C THR A 182 0.14 -7.13 -6.69
N ALA A 183 -0.74 -6.40 -7.40
CA ALA A 183 -2.17 -6.71 -7.40
C ALA A 183 -2.45 -8.14 -7.90
N ASP A 184 -1.74 -8.58 -8.95
CA ASP A 184 -1.86 -9.93 -9.48
C ASP A 184 -1.42 -10.99 -8.47
N SER A 185 -0.29 -10.78 -7.80
CA SER A 185 0.22 -11.68 -6.77
C SER A 185 -0.74 -11.82 -5.57
N ILE A 186 -1.42 -10.74 -5.18
CA ILE A 186 -2.43 -10.75 -4.12
C ILE A 186 -3.68 -11.52 -4.57
N ILE A 187 -4.13 -11.33 -5.82
CA ILE A 187 -5.28 -12.08 -6.36
C ILE A 187 -4.96 -13.57 -6.43
N LYS A 188 -3.74 -13.95 -6.83
CA LYS A 188 -3.27 -15.34 -6.80
C LYS A 188 -3.32 -15.90 -5.37
N LEU A 189 -2.77 -15.18 -4.39
CA LEU A 189 -2.85 -15.58 -2.98
C LEU A 189 -4.30 -15.78 -2.50
N ILE A 190 -5.21 -14.88 -2.87
CA ILE A 190 -6.65 -15.01 -2.56
C ILE A 190 -7.21 -16.29 -3.18
N ASN A 191 -6.95 -16.55 -4.46
CA ASN A 191 -7.42 -17.75 -5.15
C ASN A 191 -6.92 -19.04 -4.52
N ASP A 192 -5.66 -19.06 -4.11
CA ASP A 192 -5.01 -20.28 -3.62
C ASP A 192 -5.39 -20.57 -2.17
N LYS A 193 -5.62 -19.54 -1.35
CA LYS A 193 -5.75 -19.70 0.11
C LYS A 193 -7.13 -19.32 0.67
N ILE A 194 -7.99 -18.61 -0.07
CA ILE A 194 -9.28 -18.12 0.43
C ILE A 194 -10.42 -18.73 -0.39
N SER A 195 -11.26 -19.53 0.27
CA SER A 195 -12.52 -19.99 -0.31
C SER A 195 -13.67 -19.06 0.09
N PRO A 196 -14.66 -18.77 -0.79
CA PRO A 196 -15.84 -17.96 -0.49
C PRO A 196 -16.64 -18.38 0.77
N LYS A 197 -16.51 -19.63 1.20
CA LYS A 197 -17.19 -20.19 2.39
C LYS A 197 -16.23 -20.53 3.54
N SER A 198 -14.95 -20.17 3.42
CA SER A 198 -13.95 -20.47 4.44
C SER A 198 -14.08 -19.54 5.65
N GLU A 199 -13.74 -20.05 6.83
CA GLU A 199 -13.50 -19.22 8.02
C GLU A 199 -12.20 -18.42 7.89
N LYS A 200 -11.27 -18.86 7.02
CA LYS A 200 -10.00 -18.20 6.76
C LYS A 200 -10.21 -16.87 6.04
N ARG A 201 -9.57 -15.82 6.55
CA ARG A 201 -9.80 -14.44 6.08
C ARG A 201 -8.55 -13.83 5.48
N ILE A 202 -8.75 -12.79 4.69
CA ILE A 202 -7.69 -11.91 4.22
C ILE A 202 -8.13 -10.46 4.37
N ILE A 203 -7.32 -9.67 5.07
CA ILE A 203 -7.49 -8.25 5.24
C ILE A 203 -6.35 -7.56 4.52
N ILE A 204 -6.67 -6.69 3.58
CA ILE A 204 -5.68 -5.91 2.82
C ILE A 204 -5.93 -4.45 3.12
N THR A 205 -4.93 -3.77 3.67
CA THR A 205 -4.94 -2.33 3.90
C THR A 205 -3.95 -1.67 2.96
N THR A 206 -4.30 -0.54 2.36
CA THR A 206 -3.36 0.20 1.50
C THR A 206 -3.69 1.69 1.48
N HIS A 207 -2.66 2.53 1.39
CA HIS A 207 -2.86 3.94 0.98
C HIS A 207 -2.76 4.12 -0.53
N HIS A 208 -2.24 3.11 -1.23
CA HIS A 208 -2.02 3.19 -2.64
C HIS A 208 -3.32 2.90 -3.37
N ILE A 209 -3.87 3.94 -3.97
CA ILE A 209 -5.18 3.85 -4.58
C ILE A 209 -5.23 3.04 -5.88
N GLY A 210 -4.16 3.04 -6.68
CA GLY A 210 -4.08 2.20 -7.88
C GLY A 210 -4.28 0.73 -7.51
N LEU A 211 -3.49 0.25 -6.53
CA LEU A 211 -3.66 -1.07 -5.93
C LEU A 211 -5.09 -1.32 -5.42
N PHE A 212 -5.64 -0.43 -4.58
CA PHE A 212 -7.01 -0.60 -4.08
C PHE A 212 -8.03 -0.70 -5.21
N SER A 213 -7.92 0.15 -6.25
CA SER A 213 -8.85 0.20 -7.37
C SER A 213 -8.78 -1.09 -8.21
N ILE A 214 -7.56 -1.55 -8.54
CA ILE A 214 -7.34 -2.79 -9.30
C ILE A 214 -7.91 -3.99 -8.52
N LEU A 215 -7.59 -4.10 -7.22
CA LEU A 215 -8.09 -5.19 -6.38
C LEU A 215 -9.61 -5.13 -6.23
N SER A 216 -10.17 -3.95 -5.96
CA SER A 216 -11.61 -3.72 -5.86
C SER A 216 -12.31 -4.19 -7.14
N ASP A 217 -11.85 -3.72 -8.31
CA ASP A 217 -12.48 -4.06 -9.58
C ASP A 217 -12.42 -5.57 -9.85
N ARG A 218 -11.23 -6.19 -9.75
CA ARG A 218 -11.05 -7.63 -9.97
C ARG A 218 -11.90 -8.49 -9.01
N LEU A 219 -11.96 -8.13 -7.73
CA LEU A 219 -12.74 -8.86 -6.73
C LEU A 219 -14.25 -8.70 -6.93
N MET A 220 -14.70 -7.49 -7.28
CA MET A 220 -16.13 -7.21 -7.50
C MET A 220 -16.65 -7.75 -8.83
N ASN A 221 -15.78 -7.97 -9.81
CA ASN A 221 -16.09 -8.57 -11.11
C ASN A 221 -15.74 -10.07 -11.20
N SER A 222 -15.58 -10.75 -10.06
CA SER A 222 -15.29 -12.18 -9.99
C SER A 222 -16.25 -12.92 -9.04
N SER A 223 -16.03 -14.22 -8.83
CA SER A 223 -16.78 -15.04 -7.88
C SER A 223 -16.70 -14.53 -6.43
N TYR A 224 -15.72 -13.66 -6.11
CA TYR A 224 -15.54 -13.08 -4.78
C TYR A 224 -16.43 -11.88 -4.48
N LYS A 225 -17.25 -11.41 -5.44
CA LYS A 225 -18.12 -10.23 -5.25
C LYS A 225 -18.92 -10.25 -3.95
N ASN A 226 -19.56 -11.38 -3.64
CA ASN A 226 -20.38 -11.53 -2.43
C ASN A 226 -19.56 -11.87 -1.17
N SER A 227 -18.28 -12.20 -1.36
CA SER A 227 -17.33 -12.57 -0.30
C SER A 227 -16.33 -11.45 0.02
N THR A 228 -16.51 -10.27 -0.59
CA THR A 228 -15.62 -9.13 -0.47
C THR A 228 -16.36 -7.95 0.16
N LYS A 229 -15.73 -7.32 1.15
CA LYS A 229 -16.12 -6.00 1.66
C LYS A 229 -15.06 -4.97 1.37
N ARG A 230 -15.48 -3.85 0.78
CA ARG A 230 -14.63 -2.69 0.54
C ARG A 230 -14.93 -1.66 1.61
N LYS A 231 -13.89 -1.13 2.26
CA LYS A 231 -14.02 -0.17 3.33
C LYS A 231 -13.04 0.98 3.18
N ILE A 232 -13.39 2.11 3.77
CA ILE A 232 -12.55 3.29 3.84
C ILE A 232 -12.30 3.59 5.32
N LEU A 233 -11.03 3.66 5.69
CA LEU A 233 -10.59 4.05 7.02
C LEU A 233 -10.12 5.50 6.97
N SER A 234 -10.83 6.37 7.68
CA SER A 234 -10.54 7.81 7.77
C SER A 234 -10.35 8.26 9.20
N LEU A 235 -9.56 9.32 9.40
CA LEU A 235 -9.41 10.02 10.66
C LEU A 235 -10.11 11.39 10.51
N ARG A 236 -11.18 11.64 11.26
CA ARG A 236 -11.90 12.92 11.27
C ARG A 236 -11.99 13.42 12.71
N ASN A 237 -11.54 14.64 12.98
CA ASN A 237 -11.51 15.21 14.34
C ASN A 237 -10.82 14.31 15.39
N ASN A 238 -9.71 13.66 15.02
CA ASN A 238 -9.03 12.62 15.82
C ASN A 238 -9.84 11.34 16.11
N GLU A 239 -10.99 11.15 15.46
CA GLU A 239 -11.78 9.93 15.56
C GLU A 239 -11.58 9.04 14.33
N LEU A 240 -11.38 7.74 14.56
CA LEU A 240 -11.31 6.78 13.47
C LEU A 240 -12.70 6.33 13.06
N GLU A 241 -12.90 6.26 11.75
CA GLU A 241 -14.15 5.84 11.16
C GLU A 241 -13.88 4.83 10.05
N LEU A 242 -14.59 3.70 10.08
CA LEU A 242 -14.54 2.65 9.07
C LEU A 242 -15.86 2.62 8.31
N ARG A 243 -15.90 3.23 7.13
CA ARG A 243 -17.09 3.31 6.27
C ARG A 243 -17.13 2.16 5.27
N ASN A 244 -18.30 1.56 5.06
CA ASN A 244 -18.51 0.60 3.99
C ASN A 244 -18.59 1.31 2.64
N HIS A 245 -17.98 0.73 1.61
CA HIS A 245 -18.00 1.22 0.24
C HIS A 245 -18.55 0.14 -0.70
N ASP A 246 -19.83 -0.21 -0.50
CA ASP A 246 -20.45 -1.37 -1.14
C ASP A 246 -21.18 -1.04 -2.46
N LYS A 247 -21.57 0.22 -2.70
CA LYS A 247 -22.56 0.56 -3.74
C LYS A 247 -22.00 1.21 -5.01
N ASP A 248 -20.76 1.69 -5.02
CA ASP A 248 -20.23 2.44 -6.16
C ASP A 248 -19.10 1.69 -6.86
N VAL A 249 -18.94 1.99 -8.16
CA VAL A 249 -17.69 1.71 -8.87
C VAL A 249 -16.65 2.60 -8.19
N PHE A 250 -15.67 1.99 -7.52
CA PHE A 250 -14.60 2.77 -6.90
C PHE A 250 -13.65 3.23 -8.00
N LEU A 251 -14.03 4.32 -8.67
CA LEU A 251 -13.16 5.05 -9.56
C LEU A 251 -12.43 6.08 -8.71
N TYR A 252 -11.13 5.92 -8.60
CA TYR A 252 -10.31 6.76 -7.74
C TYR A 252 -10.57 8.25 -7.91
N HIS A 253 -10.60 8.71 -9.15
CA HIS A 253 -10.83 10.12 -9.46
C HIS A 253 -12.19 10.58 -8.91
N LEU A 254 -13.25 9.76 -8.97
CA LEU A 254 -14.55 10.10 -8.38
C LEU A 254 -14.50 10.15 -6.85
N TYR A 255 -13.71 9.28 -6.21
CA TYR A 255 -13.51 9.35 -4.77
C TYR A 255 -12.75 10.61 -4.34
N LEU A 256 -11.68 11.00 -5.08
CA LEU A 256 -11.00 12.28 -4.87
C LEU A 256 -11.96 13.45 -5.01
N MET A 257 -12.81 13.42 -6.03
CA MET A 257 -13.83 14.42 -6.25
C MET A 257 -14.83 14.49 -5.08
N HIS A 258 -15.27 13.34 -4.55
CA HIS A 258 -16.17 13.28 -3.39
C HIS A 258 -15.56 13.91 -2.14
N ILE A 259 -14.29 13.61 -1.85
CA ILE A 259 -13.59 14.22 -0.70
C ILE A 259 -13.53 15.74 -0.85
N LEU A 260 -13.13 16.24 -2.02
CA LEU A 260 -13.04 17.67 -2.30
C LEU A 260 -14.42 18.35 -2.25
N GLN A 261 -15.48 17.66 -2.69
CA GLN A 261 -16.83 18.17 -2.62
C GLN A 261 -17.31 18.29 -1.17
N GLU A 262 -17.14 17.24 -0.36
CA GLU A 262 -17.53 17.25 1.06
C GLU A 262 -16.73 18.28 1.86
N SER A 263 -15.42 18.40 1.62
CA SER A 263 -14.58 19.41 2.29
C SER A 263 -14.99 20.83 1.90
N THR A 264 -15.31 21.06 0.62
CA THR A 264 -15.75 22.37 0.13
C THR A 264 -17.13 22.75 0.69
N LYS A 265 -18.07 21.79 0.71
CA LYS A 265 -19.43 21.99 1.22
C LYS A 265 -19.46 22.25 2.72
N ASN A 266 -18.64 21.54 3.49
CA ASN A 266 -18.56 21.68 4.95
C ASN A 266 -17.59 22.80 5.39
N ASN A 267 -16.92 23.46 4.43
CA ASN A 267 -15.87 24.46 4.66
C ASN A 267 -14.75 23.94 5.59
N ASP A 268 -14.38 22.67 5.42
CA ASP A 268 -13.44 21.89 6.23
C ASP A 268 -12.20 21.54 5.38
N ILE A 269 -11.56 22.57 4.83
CA ILE A 269 -10.45 22.42 3.88
C ILE A 269 -9.11 22.50 4.63
N GLU A 270 -8.50 21.33 4.81
CA GLU A 270 -7.12 21.17 5.28
C GLU A 270 -6.12 21.01 4.14
N GLY A 271 -4.83 21.19 4.41
CA GLY A 271 -3.81 21.17 3.36
C GLY A 271 -3.60 19.83 2.65
N TYR A 272 -4.02 18.70 3.22
CA TYR A 272 -4.02 17.43 2.49
C TYR A 272 -5.00 17.44 1.30
N HIS A 273 -6.05 18.28 1.34
CA HIS A 273 -6.99 18.43 0.22
C HIS A 273 -6.31 19.07 -1.01
N ILE A 274 -5.28 19.90 -0.83
CA ILE A 274 -4.50 20.43 -1.96
C ILE A 274 -3.71 19.32 -2.66
N ILE A 275 -3.19 18.35 -1.90
CA ILE A 275 -2.51 17.17 -2.45
C ILE A 275 -3.50 16.36 -3.29
N ILE A 276 -4.71 16.15 -2.76
CA ILE A 276 -5.80 15.47 -3.48
C ILE A 276 -6.17 16.21 -4.77
N LEU A 277 -6.34 17.54 -4.71
CA LEU A 277 -6.66 18.37 -5.87
C LEU A 277 -5.58 18.26 -6.96
N ARG A 278 -4.31 18.32 -6.57
CA ARG A 278 -3.21 18.18 -7.52
C ARG A 278 -3.23 16.82 -8.19
N GLN A 279 -3.41 15.75 -7.40
CA GLN A 279 -3.45 14.40 -7.92
C GLN A 279 -4.60 14.20 -8.92
N LEU A 280 -5.76 14.79 -8.65
CA LEU A 280 -6.88 14.82 -9.58
C LEU A 280 -6.52 15.53 -10.90
N LEU A 281 -5.84 16.68 -10.85
CA LEU A 281 -5.36 17.39 -12.05
C LEU A 281 -4.32 16.59 -12.84
N GLU A 282 -3.45 15.83 -12.16
CA GLU A 282 -2.49 14.93 -12.80
C GLU A 282 -3.22 13.78 -13.52
N ILE A 283 -4.25 13.21 -12.90
CA ILE A 283 -5.10 12.19 -13.54
C ILE A 283 -5.77 12.74 -14.79
N ILE A 284 -6.38 13.93 -14.71
CA ILE A 284 -7.03 14.57 -15.86
C ILE A 284 -6.02 14.81 -16.99
N SER A 285 -4.83 15.33 -16.69
CA SER A 285 -3.78 15.56 -17.68
C SER A 285 -3.29 14.25 -18.31
N SER A 286 -3.15 13.19 -17.50
CA SER A 286 -2.78 11.84 -17.96
C SER A 286 -3.80 11.28 -18.96
N PHE A 287 -5.11 11.46 -18.70
CA PHE A 287 -6.16 11.10 -19.67
C PHE A 287 -6.07 11.88 -20.99
N LEU A 288 -5.48 13.07 -20.98
CA LEU A 288 -5.22 13.88 -22.17
C LEU A 288 -3.86 13.56 -22.82
N GLY A 289 -3.13 12.57 -22.29
CA GLY A 289 -1.84 12.12 -22.82
C GLY A 289 -0.65 13.01 -22.45
N VAL A 290 -0.76 13.82 -21.39
CA VAL A 290 0.28 14.78 -20.98
C VAL A 290 0.58 14.65 -19.47
N GLY A 291 1.85 14.76 -19.10
CA GLY A 291 2.28 14.76 -17.70
C GLY A 291 2.08 16.12 -16.99
N GLY A 292 2.06 16.08 -15.66
CA GLY A 292 1.90 17.27 -14.80
C GLY A 292 0.45 17.75 -14.71
N ILE A 293 0.25 18.99 -14.24
CA ILE A 293 -1.10 19.56 -14.00
C ILE A 293 -1.51 20.68 -14.97
N LYS A 294 -0.55 21.21 -15.74
CA LYS A 294 -0.79 22.38 -16.59
C LYS A 294 -1.89 22.11 -17.61
N LYS A 295 -1.86 20.95 -18.28
CA LYS A 295 -2.84 20.63 -19.31
C LYS A 295 -4.28 20.58 -18.75
N ALA A 296 -4.47 19.99 -17.57
CA ALA A 296 -5.76 20.03 -16.89
C ALA A 296 -6.20 21.47 -16.52
N LEU A 297 -5.27 22.31 -16.03
CA LEU A 297 -5.56 23.72 -15.73
C LEU A 297 -6.00 24.51 -16.99
N GLU A 298 -5.38 24.26 -18.14
CA GLU A 298 -5.79 24.85 -19.43
C GLU A 298 -7.23 24.46 -19.79
N GLU A 299 -7.55 23.16 -19.69
CA GLU A 299 -8.85 22.64 -20.10
C GLU A 299 -10.00 23.19 -19.26
N ILE A 300 -9.75 23.50 -17.98
CA ILE A 300 -10.72 24.11 -17.07
C ILE A 300 -10.71 25.66 -17.13
N GLY A 301 -9.97 26.24 -18.08
CA GLY A 301 -10.10 27.64 -18.48
C GLY A 301 -9.01 28.59 -17.97
N TYR A 302 -7.92 28.10 -17.36
CA TYR A 302 -6.77 28.95 -17.04
C TYR A 302 -5.90 29.16 -18.28
N ARG A 303 -5.59 30.43 -18.59
CA ARG A 303 -4.75 30.78 -19.76
C ARG A 303 -3.59 31.69 -19.36
N ASP A 304 -3.90 32.87 -18.82
CA ASP A 304 -2.91 33.91 -18.61
C ASP A 304 -2.08 33.72 -17.32
N ASN A 305 -2.60 32.99 -16.34
CA ASN A 305 -2.01 32.79 -15.01
C ASN A 305 -1.68 31.32 -14.70
N ILE A 306 -1.61 30.47 -15.74
CA ILE A 306 -1.40 29.03 -15.59
C ILE A 306 -0.09 28.69 -14.86
N GLU A 307 1.00 29.40 -15.17
CA GLU A 307 2.29 29.19 -14.53
C GLU A 307 2.20 29.48 -13.04
N GLN A 308 1.61 30.62 -12.68
CA GLN A 308 1.45 31.03 -11.28
C GLN A 308 0.62 30.02 -10.48
N ILE A 309 -0.54 29.60 -11.01
CA ILE A 309 -1.42 28.63 -10.35
C ILE A 309 -0.74 27.26 -10.24
N SER A 310 -0.12 26.79 -11.32
CA SER A 310 0.59 25.52 -11.32
C SER A 310 1.71 25.53 -10.29
N HIS A 311 2.49 26.62 -10.19
CA HIS A 311 3.53 26.77 -9.19
C HIS A 311 2.97 26.83 -7.77
N GLN A 312 1.85 27.51 -7.54
CA GLN A 312 1.22 27.58 -6.23
C GLN A 312 0.72 26.20 -5.77
N ILE A 313 0.00 25.47 -6.63
CA ILE A 313 -0.48 24.11 -6.33
C ILE A 313 0.69 23.15 -6.09
N ASN A 314 1.72 23.19 -6.96
CA ASN A 314 2.92 22.37 -6.78
C ASN A 314 3.66 22.71 -5.49
N SER A 315 3.82 23.99 -5.16
CA SER A 315 4.48 24.42 -3.92
C SER A 315 3.73 23.95 -2.67
N LEU A 316 2.40 24.10 -2.65
CA LEU A 316 1.56 23.67 -1.53
C LEU A 316 1.50 22.14 -1.37
N SER A 317 1.70 21.38 -2.45
CA SER A 317 1.69 19.91 -2.44
C SER A 317 3.06 19.26 -2.31
N HIS A 318 4.15 19.99 -2.60
CA HIS A 318 5.54 19.51 -2.53
C HIS A 318 6.37 20.14 -1.40
N LYS A 319 5.75 20.66 -0.32
CA LYS A 319 6.53 21.00 0.88
C LYS A 319 7.10 19.71 1.48
N ASP A 320 8.40 19.48 1.19
CA ASP A 320 9.31 18.43 1.63
C ASP A 320 8.78 17.47 2.69
N ALA A 321 8.87 16.16 2.39
CA ALA A 321 9.16 14.95 3.21
C ALA A 321 9.15 14.99 4.76
N ARG A 322 8.51 15.97 5.39
CA ARG A 322 8.36 16.18 6.82
C ARG A 322 6.86 16.29 7.07
N PRO A 323 6.33 15.64 8.11
CA PRO A 323 4.94 15.81 8.52
C PRO A 323 4.78 17.18 9.19
N GLN A 324 4.82 18.26 8.41
CA GLN A 324 4.36 19.57 8.86
C GLN A 324 2.91 19.72 8.44
N LEU A 325 2.07 20.19 9.36
CA LEU A 325 0.71 20.63 9.02
C LEU A 325 0.83 21.69 7.93
N ILE A 326 0.28 21.40 6.75
CA ILE A 326 0.12 22.40 5.70
C ILE A 326 -0.92 23.40 6.20
N ILE A 327 -0.45 24.53 6.72
CA ILE A 327 -1.30 25.65 7.13
C ILE A 327 -1.71 26.38 5.86
N LEU A 328 -2.99 26.30 5.51
CA LEU A 328 -3.58 27.03 4.40
C LEU A 328 -3.99 28.43 4.84
N ASN A 329 -3.67 29.43 4.04
CA ASN A 329 -4.26 30.75 4.20
C ASN A 329 -5.59 30.83 3.44
N HIS A 330 -6.33 31.94 3.63
CA HIS A 330 -7.62 32.15 2.95
C HIS A 330 -7.52 32.05 1.42
N ASN A 331 -6.44 32.56 0.82
CA ASN A 331 -6.26 32.51 -0.63
C ASN A 331 -6.03 31.09 -1.14
N ASP A 332 -5.33 30.24 -0.38
CA ASP A 332 -5.10 28.85 -0.75
C ASP A 332 -6.41 28.03 -0.71
N ILE A 333 -7.27 28.32 0.28
CA ILE A 333 -8.60 27.71 0.41
C ILE A 333 -9.48 28.12 -0.78
N GLU A 334 -9.52 29.42 -1.10
CA GLU A 334 -10.33 29.91 -2.21
C GLU A 334 -9.80 29.40 -3.57
N LEU A 335 -8.48 29.28 -3.74
CA LEU A 335 -7.90 28.66 -4.93
C LEU A 335 -8.35 27.21 -5.08
N LEU A 336 -8.35 26.41 -4.01
CA LEU A 336 -8.83 25.02 -4.07
C LEU A 336 -10.28 24.96 -4.52
N LYS A 337 -11.15 25.78 -3.93
CA LYS A 337 -12.58 25.84 -4.27
C LYS A 337 -12.78 26.25 -5.73
N GLU A 338 -12.07 27.28 -6.19
CA GLU A 338 -12.16 27.78 -7.56
C GLU A 338 -11.76 26.70 -8.57
N VAL A 339 -10.60 26.08 -8.37
CA VAL A 339 -10.10 25.03 -9.27
C VAL A 339 -11.05 23.83 -9.27
N PHE A 340 -11.51 23.38 -8.10
CA PHE A 340 -12.44 22.26 -7.99
C PHE A 340 -13.78 22.54 -8.69
N ASN A 341 -14.35 23.74 -8.50
CA ASN A 341 -15.58 24.15 -9.16
C ASN A 341 -15.42 24.16 -10.69
N LYS A 342 -14.31 24.69 -11.20
CA LYS A 342 -14.03 24.69 -12.65
C LYS A 342 -13.90 23.27 -13.22
N ILE A 343 -13.30 22.33 -12.47
CA ILE A 343 -13.27 20.91 -12.87
C ILE A 343 -14.70 20.36 -12.98
N GLN A 344 -15.55 20.62 -11.98
CA GLN A 344 -16.95 20.19 -11.97
C GLN A 344 -17.75 20.81 -13.11
N GLU A 345 -17.63 22.13 -13.36
CA GLU A 345 -18.30 22.82 -14.46
C GLU A 345 -17.91 22.28 -15.84
N LYS A 346 -16.61 21.98 -16.04
CA LYS A 346 -16.09 21.49 -17.32
C LYS A 346 -16.52 20.05 -17.62
N TYR A 347 -16.35 19.15 -16.65
CA TYR A 347 -16.46 17.70 -16.89
C TYR A 347 -17.76 17.09 -16.40
N ASN A 348 -18.51 17.77 -15.53
CA ASN A 348 -19.80 17.32 -14.99
C ASN A 348 -19.72 15.89 -14.41
N PHE A 349 -18.66 15.59 -13.66
CA PHE A 349 -18.51 14.27 -13.04
C PHE A 349 -19.67 13.99 -12.08
N ILE A 350 -20.27 12.81 -12.20
CA ILE A 350 -21.30 12.33 -11.28
C ILE A 350 -20.59 11.86 -10.00
N ILE A 351 -20.86 12.55 -8.90
CA ILE A 351 -20.34 12.23 -7.57
C ILE A 351 -21.52 11.74 -6.72
N HIS A 352 -21.39 10.56 -6.12
CA HIS A 352 -22.41 9.95 -5.26
C HIS A 352 -22.15 10.19 -3.78
#